data_AF-A0A2L0BWI7-F1
#
_entry.id   AF-A0A2L0BWI7-F1
#
_cell.length_a   1.000
_cell.length_b   1.000
_cell.length_c   1.000
_cell.angle_alpha   90.00
_cell.angle_beta   90.00
_cell.angle_gamma   90.00
#
_symmetry.space_group_name_H-M   'P 1'
#
loop_
_entity.id
_entity.type
_entity.pdbx_description
1 polymer ?
#
loop_
_entity_poly.entity_id
_entity_poly.type
_entity_poly.pdbx_seq_one_letter_code
_entity_poly.pdbx_strand_id
1 'polypeptide(L)'
;ISLKTFFLPIVCATIFWFWQRVHKLSRTPALLEYMLLALSATLAFLDLPLEYLTLYFSMPYNLLLSDIRQGIFYAMLLSFWLVFAGEHMLIQDKGERNSIKMYWKHLSTIVIACLSLLVFDLCERGIQLVNPFYSVWVTPIGTNLALTFIILAGISASLYFIFLCYMIWRVFRNISIKRSVLPNMSQARRLHYEGIIYRFNFLMLATVICAAITIISFILSQVVEGQSKWDESDFKISSALH
;
A
#
# COMPACT_ATOMS: atom_id res chain seq x y z
N ILE A 1 2.83 5.50 19.89
CA ILE A 1 1.41 5.73 20.28
C ILE A 1 1.03 7.21 20.18
N SER A 2 1.82 8.14 20.75
CA SER A 2 1.54 9.58 20.64
C SER A 2 1.46 10.09 19.19
N LEU A 3 2.35 9.61 18.30
CA LEU A 3 2.29 9.93 16.86
C LEU A 3 0.97 9.49 16.22
N LYS A 4 0.58 8.22 16.39
CA LYS A 4 -0.70 7.68 15.91
C LYS A 4 -1.91 8.53 16.35
N THR A 5 -1.92 8.92 17.63
CA THR A 5 -2.99 9.73 18.23
C THR A 5 -3.04 11.14 17.68
N PHE A 6 -1.88 11.72 17.35
CA PHE A 6 -1.79 13.05 16.75
C PHE A 6 -2.20 13.04 15.27
N PHE A 7 -1.79 12.02 14.50
CA PHE A 7 -2.08 11.95 13.06
C PHE A 7 -3.51 11.49 12.76
N LEU A 8 -4.10 10.62 13.58
CA LEU A 8 -5.47 10.14 13.39
C LEU A 8 -6.51 11.26 13.15
N PRO A 9 -6.64 12.30 14.01
CA PRO A 9 -7.64 13.36 13.79
C PRO A 9 -7.35 14.16 12.51
N ILE A 10 -6.08 14.33 12.14
CA ILE A 10 -5.68 15.00 10.89
C ILE A 10 -6.12 14.17 9.69
N VAL A 11 -5.87 12.86 9.70
CA VAL A 11 -6.30 11.93 8.66
C VAL A 11 -7.83 11.91 8.56
N CYS A 12 -8.55 11.81 9.68
CA CYS A 12 -10.02 11.86 9.68
C CYS A 12 -10.56 13.19 9.12
N ALA A 13 -9.96 14.32 9.50
CA ALA A 13 -10.35 15.64 8.99
C ALA A 13 -10.13 15.75 7.47
N THR A 14 -9.00 15.25 6.97
CA THR A 14 -8.71 15.25 5.52
C THR A 14 -9.66 14.34 4.74
N ILE A 15 -10.01 13.15 5.26
CA ILE A 15 -11.02 12.27 4.65
C ILE A 15 -12.37 12.96 4.58
N PHE A 16 -12.83 13.53 5.70
CA PHE A 16 -14.11 14.23 5.77
C PHE A 16 -14.15 15.40 4.79
N TRP A 17 -13.10 16.23 4.79
CA TRP A 17 -12.98 17.37 3.88
C TRP A 17 -12.97 16.93 2.41
N PHE A 18 -12.20 15.89 2.07
CA PHE A 18 -12.13 15.35 0.71
C PHE A 18 -13.49 14.85 0.24
N TRP A 19 -14.19 14.08 1.09
CA TRP A 19 -15.50 13.53 0.76
C TRP A 19 -16.57 14.61 0.56
N GLN A 20 -16.56 15.63 1.43
CA GLN A 20 -17.42 16.80 1.30
C GLN A 20 -17.17 17.55 -0.02
N ARG A 21 -15.91 17.67 -0.45
CA ARG A 21 -15.57 18.31 -1.72
C ARG A 21 -16.06 17.48 -2.91
N VAL A 22 -15.89 16.16 -2.88
CA VAL A 22 -16.37 15.26 -3.94
C VAL A 22 -17.90 15.33 -4.08
N HIS A 23 -18.65 15.37 -2.98
CA HIS A 23 -20.12 15.46 -3.00
C HIS A 23 -20.67 16.78 -3.54
N LYS A 24 -19.88 17.86 -3.49
CA LYS A 24 -20.29 19.17 -4.03
C LYS A 24 -20.23 19.22 -5.56
N LEU A 25 -19.58 18.26 -6.21
CA LEU A 25 -19.56 18.19 -7.67
C LEU A 25 -20.85 17.54 -8.19
N SER A 26 -21.38 18.05 -9.30
CA SER A 26 -22.60 17.53 -9.95
C SER A 26 -22.40 16.20 -10.70
N ARG A 27 -21.24 15.55 -10.58
CA ARG A 27 -20.89 14.29 -11.25
C ARG A 27 -20.82 13.15 -10.25
N THR A 28 -21.02 11.92 -10.71
CA THR A 28 -20.74 10.73 -9.90
C THR A 28 -19.24 10.63 -9.60
N PRO A 29 -18.83 10.24 -8.37
CA PRO A 29 -17.43 10.12 -8.02
C PRO A 29 -16.69 9.13 -8.92
N ALA A 30 -15.44 9.44 -9.26
CA ALA A 30 -14.60 8.60 -10.10
C ALA A 30 -14.05 7.40 -9.32
N LEU A 31 -13.67 6.33 -10.02
CA LEU A 31 -13.08 5.14 -9.39
C LEU A 31 -11.84 5.50 -8.54
N LEU A 32 -10.98 6.39 -9.04
CA LEU A 32 -9.81 6.87 -8.29
C LEU A 32 -10.18 7.60 -6.99
N GLU A 33 -11.29 8.34 -6.97
CA GLU A 33 -11.74 9.04 -5.76
C GLU A 33 -12.22 8.03 -4.71
N TYR A 34 -12.92 6.97 -5.11
CA TYR A 34 -13.27 5.86 -4.22
C TYR A 34 -12.05 5.10 -3.70
N MET A 35 -11.06 4.83 -4.56
CA MET A 35 -9.83 4.14 -4.16
C MET A 35 -9.00 4.98 -3.18
N LEU A 36 -8.93 6.31 -3.39
CA LEU A 36 -8.27 7.23 -2.45
C LEU A 36 -8.98 7.25 -1.10
N LEU A 37 -10.31 7.31 -1.06
CA LEU A 37 -11.07 7.22 0.18
C LEU A 37 -10.84 5.91 0.92
N ALA A 38 -10.83 4.80 0.20
CA ALA A 38 -10.57 3.49 0.78
C ALA A 38 -9.14 3.39 1.35
N LEU A 39 -8.14 3.92 0.63
CA LEU A 39 -6.75 3.97 1.09
C LEU A 39 -6.60 4.86 2.34
N SER A 40 -7.23 6.03 2.36
CA SER A 40 -7.21 6.91 3.53
C SER A 40 -7.96 6.30 4.72
N ALA A 41 -9.06 5.58 4.47
CA ALA A 41 -9.80 4.87 5.52
C ALA A 41 -8.96 3.73 6.13
N THR A 42 -8.20 2.97 5.33
CA THR A 42 -7.29 1.96 5.86
C THR A 42 -6.08 2.56 6.58
N LEU A 43 -5.60 3.73 6.15
CA LEU A 43 -4.58 4.49 6.90
C LEU A 43 -5.12 4.96 8.26
N ALA A 44 -6.34 5.52 8.30
CA ALA A 44 -6.99 5.87 9.56
C ALA A 44 -7.17 4.64 10.46
N PHE A 45 -7.56 3.50 9.87
CA PHE A 45 -7.66 2.23 10.59
C PHE A 45 -6.30 1.74 11.12
N LEU A 46 -5.19 2.01 10.44
CA LEU A 46 -3.82 1.70 10.89
C LEU A 46 -3.33 2.64 12.01
N ASP A 47 -3.79 3.89 12.01
CA ASP A 47 -3.43 4.91 13.01
C ASP A 47 -4.34 4.92 14.24
N LEU A 48 -5.40 4.11 14.29
CA LEU A 48 -6.20 3.96 15.51
C LEU A 48 -5.29 3.53 16.68
N PRO A 49 -5.23 4.28 17.80
CA PRO A 49 -4.35 3.98 18.91
C PRO A 49 -4.97 2.91 19.82
N LEU A 50 -5.27 1.74 19.25
CA LEU A 50 -5.83 0.57 19.96
C LEU A 50 -4.89 0.08 21.07
N GLU A 51 -3.61 0.40 20.97
CA GLU A 51 -2.59 0.06 21.96
C GLU A 51 -2.87 0.70 23.32
N TYR A 52 -3.62 1.81 23.41
CA TYR A 52 -4.06 2.35 24.70
C TYR A 52 -4.97 1.40 25.47
N LEU A 53 -5.73 0.54 24.78
CA LEU A 53 -6.58 -0.44 25.44
C LEU A 53 -5.74 -1.48 26.20
N THR A 54 -4.48 -1.68 25.81
CA THR A 54 -3.57 -2.61 26.50
C THR A 54 -3.19 -2.16 27.92
N LEU A 55 -3.35 -0.86 28.24
CA LEU A 55 -3.16 -0.35 29.61
C LEU A 55 -4.26 -0.80 30.57
N TYR A 56 -5.47 -1.04 30.05
CA TYR A 56 -6.63 -1.41 30.85
C TYR A 56 -6.98 -2.89 30.74
N PHE A 57 -6.69 -3.51 29.59
CA PHE A 57 -7.00 -4.91 29.28
C PHE A 57 -5.75 -5.65 28.82
N SER A 58 -5.54 -6.87 29.31
CA SER A 58 -4.52 -7.76 28.76
C SER A 58 -4.94 -8.26 27.37
N MET A 59 -4.32 -7.71 26.32
CA MET A 59 -4.63 -8.06 24.92
C MET A 59 -3.47 -8.86 24.29
N PRO A 60 -3.41 -10.19 24.48
CA PRO A 60 -2.34 -11.02 23.92
C PRO A 60 -2.34 -11.03 22.38
N TYR A 61 -3.48 -10.75 21.75
CA TYR A 61 -3.66 -10.68 20.29
C TYR A 61 -3.23 -9.35 19.65
N ASN A 62 -2.66 -8.41 20.41
CA ASN A 62 -2.33 -7.08 19.90
C ASN A 62 -1.32 -7.12 18.73
N LEU A 63 -0.33 -8.03 18.75
CA LEU A 63 0.62 -8.20 17.65
C LEU A 63 -0.10 -8.65 16.38
N LEU A 64 -0.87 -9.74 16.45
CA LEU A 64 -1.64 -10.28 15.32
C LEU A 64 -2.60 -9.23 14.76
N LEU A 65 -3.27 -8.45 15.61
CA LEU A 65 -4.15 -7.37 15.19
C LEU A 65 -3.38 -6.27 14.46
N SER A 66 -2.19 -5.92 14.92
CA SER A 66 -1.32 -4.93 14.24
C SER A 66 -0.90 -5.43 12.86
N ASP A 67 -0.52 -6.70 12.72
CA ASP A 67 -0.12 -7.28 11.43
C ASP A 67 -1.29 -7.29 10.44
N ILE A 68 -2.49 -7.67 10.89
CA ILE A 68 -3.71 -7.66 10.07
C ILE A 68 -4.01 -6.23 9.57
N ARG A 69 -3.90 -5.22 10.45
CA ARG A 69 -4.12 -3.82 10.09
C ARG A 69 -3.12 -3.34 9.04
N GLN A 70 -1.84 -3.67 9.21
CA GLN A 70 -0.79 -3.36 8.24
C GLN A 70 -1.02 -4.09 6.90
N GLY A 71 -1.37 -5.37 6.95
CA GLY A 71 -1.69 -6.17 5.77
C GLY A 71 -2.85 -5.59 4.96
N ILE A 72 -3.92 -5.14 5.62
CA ILE A 72 -5.06 -4.47 4.98
C ILE A 72 -4.62 -3.15 4.31
N PHE A 73 -3.80 -2.36 4.99
CA PHE A 73 -3.27 -1.10 4.43
C PHE A 73 -2.41 -1.37 3.18
N TYR A 74 -1.47 -2.30 3.26
CA TYR A 74 -0.61 -2.64 2.11
C TYR A 74 -1.42 -3.24 0.94
N ALA A 75 -2.40 -4.10 1.21
CA ALA A 75 -3.29 -4.62 0.18
C ALA A 75 -4.02 -3.49 -0.57
N MET A 76 -4.54 -2.51 0.16
CA MET A 76 -5.21 -1.35 -0.42
C MET A 76 -4.25 -0.43 -1.17
N LEU A 77 -3.03 -0.22 -0.66
CA LEU A 77 -2.00 0.59 -1.31
C LEU A 77 -1.58 -0.02 -2.66
N LEU A 78 -1.30 -1.33 -2.69
CA LEU A 78 -0.97 -2.04 -3.93
C LEU A 78 -2.15 -2.03 -4.91
N SER A 79 -3.36 -2.22 -4.41
CA SER A 79 -4.58 -2.14 -5.23
C SER A 79 -4.77 -0.75 -5.84
N PHE A 80 -4.51 0.31 -5.05
CA PHE A 80 -4.55 1.70 -5.52
C PHE A 80 -3.55 1.93 -6.66
N TRP A 81 -2.30 1.50 -6.52
CA TRP A 81 -1.28 1.68 -7.54
C TRP A 81 -1.63 1.01 -8.87
N LEU A 82 -2.18 -0.20 -8.80
CA LEU A 82 -2.60 -0.94 -9.97
C LEU A 82 -3.75 -0.26 -10.70
N VAL A 83 -4.79 0.14 -9.95
CA VAL A 83 -5.94 0.86 -10.53
C VAL A 83 -5.50 2.22 -11.06
N PHE A 84 -4.63 2.94 -10.35
CA PHE A 84 -4.08 4.22 -10.78
C PHE A 84 -3.32 4.12 -12.11
N ALA A 85 -2.39 3.16 -12.22
CA ALA A 85 -1.69 2.91 -13.48
C ALA A 85 -2.66 2.50 -14.61
N GLY A 86 -3.69 1.71 -14.27
CA GLY A 86 -4.71 1.26 -15.21
C GLY A 86 -5.57 2.38 -15.77
N GLU A 87 -6.12 3.24 -14.93
CA GLU A 87 -6.96 4.36 -15.32
C GLU A 87 -6.21 5.28 -16.30
N HIS A 88 -4.96 5.61 -15.96
CA HIS A 88 -4.11 6.46 -16.81
C HIS A 88 -3.70 5.80 -18.14
N MET A 89 -3.77 4.48 -18.25
CA MET A 89 -3.60 3.75 -19.52
C MET A 89 -4.87 3.80 -20.39
N LEU A 90 -6.06 3.71 -19.79
CA LEU A 90 -7.34 3.53 -20.51
C LEU A 90 -8.03 4.84 -20.90
N ILE A 91 -7.75 5.93 -20.17
CA ILE A 91 -8.18 7.30 -20.54
C ILE A 91 -7.75 7.66 -21.98
N GLN A 92 -6.81 6.90 -22.56
CA GLN A 92 -6.29 7.11 -23.91
C GLN A 92 -7.00 6.32 -25.01
N ASP A 93 -7.72 5.24 -24.70
CA ASP A 93 -8.20 4.30 -25.73
C ASP A 93 -9.73 4.12 -25.79
N LYS A 94 -10.50 4.24 -24.70
CA LYS A 94 -11.98 4.15 -24.74
C LYS A 94 -12.65 4.96 -23.62
N GLY A 95 -13.68 5.75 -23.97
CA GLY A 95 -14.48 6.55 -23.04
C GLY A 95 -15.49 5.77 -22.19
N GLU A 96 -15.23 4.48 -21.93
CA GLU A 96 -16.12 3.66 -21.10
C GLU A 96 -15.85 3.88 -19.61
N ARG A 97 -16.90 3.79 -18.79
CA ARG A 97 -16.78 3.93 -17.33
C ARG A 97 -16.01 2.74 -16.77
N ASN A 98 -14.80 3.00 -16.28
CA ASN A 98 -13.97 1.97 -15.69
C ASN A 98 -14.62 1.40 -14.43
N SER A 99 -14.72 0.07 -14.38
CA SER A 99 -15.26 -0.69 -13.26
C SER A 99 -14.17 -1.58 -12.69
N ILE A 100 -14.19 -1.80 -11.37
CA ILE A 100 -13.24 -2.68 -10.66
C ILE A 100 -13.18 -4.08 -11.31
N LYS A 101 -14.29 -4.55 -11.89
CA LYS A 101 -14.39 -5.82 -12.61
C LYS A 101 -13.33 -6.00 -13.70
N MET A 102 -12.91 -4.92 -14.36
CA MET A 102 -11.91 -5.01 -15.42
C MET A 102 -10.50 -5.32 -14.88
N TYR A 103 -10.23 -4.94 -13.64
CA TYR A 103 -8.95 -5.20 -12.95
C TYR A 103 -8.97 -6.47 -12.10
N TRP A 104 -10.10 -7.19 -12.05
CA TRP A 104 -10.31 -8.30 -11.12
C TRP A 104 -9.22 -9.38 -11.18
N LYS A 105 -8.73 -9.72 -12.39
CA LYS A 105 -7.66 -10.71 -12.58
C LYS A 105 -6.32 -10.28 -11.97
N HIS A 106 -6.05 -8.98 -11.92
CA HIS A 106 -4.82 -8.46 -11.36
C HIS A 106 -4.97 -8.20 -9.85
N LEU A 107 -6.15 -7.74 -9.44
CA LEU A 107 -6.52 -7.58 -8.04
C LEU A 107 -6.53 -8.93 -7.31
N SER A 108 -6.96 -10.01 -7.96
CA SER A 108 -6.95 -11.36 -7.37
C SER A 108 -5.54 -11.82 -6.99
N THR A 109 -4.50 -11.42 -7.74
CA THR A 109 -3.11 -11.74 -7.39
C THR A 109 -2.71 -11.12 -6.06
N ILE A 110 -3.11 -9.87 -5.81
CA ILE A 110 -2.86 -9.17 -4.54
C ILE A 110 -3.62 -9.85 -3.41
N VAL A 111 -4.90 -10.18 -3.64
CA VAL A 111 -5.74 -10.85 -2.64
C VAL A 111 -5.17 -12.22 -2.26
N ILE A 112 -4.72 -13.00 -3.25
CA ILE A 112 -4.09 -14.31 -3.00
C ILE A 112 -2.81 -14.14 -2.18
N ALA A 113 -1.95 -13.17 -2.52
CA ALA A 113 -0.73 -12.87 -1.77
C ALA A 113 -1.04 -12.53 -0.30
N CYS A 114 -1.92 -11.56 -0.08
CA CYS A 114 -2.31 -11.12 1.25
C CYS A 114 -3.01 -12.22 2.05
N LEU A 115 -3.86 -13.03 1.41
CA LEU A 115 -4.51 -14.16 2.07
C LEU A 115 -3.50 -15.24 2.47
N SER A 116 -2.52 -15.55 1.63
CA SER A 116 -1.46 -16.50 1.98
C SER A 116 -0.62 -16.04 3.18
N LEU A 117 -0.26 -14.76 3.24
CA LEU A 117 0.45 -14.20 4.38
C LEU A 117 -0.43 -14.16 5.64
N LEU A 118 -1.71 -13.82 5.50
CA LEU A 118 -2.65 -13.83 6.62
C LEU A 118 -2.81 -15.23 7.22
N VAL A 119 -2.92 -16.27 6.38
CA VAL A 119 -2.99 -17.65 6.86
C VAL A 119 -1.70 -18.04 7.57
N PHE A 120 -0.55 -17.65 7.03
CA PHE A 120 0.75 -17.85 7.69
C PHE A 120 0.81 -17.17 9.07
N ASP A 121 0.43 -15.90 9.17
CA ASP A 121 0.41 -15.15 10.43
C ASP A 121 -0.57 -15.76 11.45
N LEU A 122 -1.73 -16.25 11.00
CA LEU A 122 -2.69 -16.95 11.86
C LEU A 122 -2.15 -18.30 12.35
N CYS A 123 -1.43 -19.04 11.51
CA CYS A 123 -0.79 -20.29 11.91
C CYS A 123 0.35 -20.06 12.91
N GLU A 124 1.17 -19.02 12.73
CA GLU A 124 2.29 -18.74 13.63
C GLU A 124 1.85 -17.95 14.87
N ARG A 125 1.40 -16.71 14.70
CA ARG A 125 1.06 -15.79 15.78
C ARG A 125 -0.31 -16.07 16.40
N GLY A 126 -1.24 -16.64 15.64
CA GLY A 126 -2.55 -17.03 16.18
C GLY A 126 -2.49 -18.18 17.17
N ILE A 127 -1.67 -19.21 16.89
CA ILE A 127 -1.48 -20.34 17.82
C ILE A 127 -0.64 -19.91 19.04
N GLN A 128 0.28 -18.96 18.86
CA GLN A 128 1.06 -18.37 19.96
C GLN A 128 0.21 -17.71 21.05
N LEU A 129 -1.06 -17.36 20.77
CA LEU A 129 -2.00 -16.84 21.77
C LEU A 129 -2.37 -17.87 22.83
N VAL A 130 -2.39 -19.16 22.46
CA VAL A 130 -2.70 -20.25 23.38
C VAL A 130 -1.42 -20.87 23.93
N ASN A 131 -0.39 -21.01 23.09
CA ASN A 131 0.89 -21.56 23.49
C ASN A 131 2.05 -20.64 23.03
N PRO A 132 2.63 -19.83 23.93
CA PRO A 132 3.67 -18.87 23.56
C PRO A 132 4.98 -19.53 23.10
N PHE A 133 5.17 -20.83 23.38
CA PHE A 133 6.33 -21.60 22.91
C PHE A 133 6.07 -22.32 21.58
N TYR A 134 4.88 -22.15 20.99
CA TYR A 134 4.58 -22.71 19.68
C TYR A 134 5.41 -22.01 18.60
N SER A 135 6.00 -22.83 17.73
CA SER A 135 6.65 -22.38 16.52
C SER A 135 6.31 -23.35 15.40
N VAL A 136 5.77 -22.80 14.30
CA VAL A 136 5.38 -23.57 13.11
C VAL A 136 6.58 -24.33 12.51
N TRP A 137 7.79 -23.80 12.74
CA TRP A 137 9.07 -24.29 12.23
C TRP A 137 9.59 -25.56 12.92
N VAL A 138 9.00 -25.94 14.06
CA VAL A 138 9.47 -27.12 14.83
C VAL A 138 8.97 -28.43 14.23
N THR A 139 7.78 -28.41 13.61
CA THR A 139 7.18 -29.63 13.03
C THR A 139 7.42 -29.69 11.53
N PRO A 140 7.74 -30.86 10.95
CA PRO A 140 8.00 -30.97 9.51
C PRO A 140 6.77 -30.62 8.66
N ILE A 141 5.58 -30.96 9.14
CA ILE A 141 4.31 -30.63 8.47
C ILE A 141 4.05 -29.12 8.53
N GLY A 142 4.25 -28.49 9.69
CA GLY A 142 4.11 -27.04 9.87
C GLY A 142 5.07 -26.27 8.99
N THR A 143 6.36 -26.64 8.98
CA THR A 143 7.39 -26.00 8.15
C THR A 143 7.06 -26.07 6.67
N ASN A 144 6.65 -27.24 6.16
CA ASN A 144 6.28 -27.38 4.74
C ASN A 144 5.08 -26.51 4.36
N LEU A 145 4.08 -26.41 5.25
CA LEU A 145 2.89 -25.59 5.05
C LEU A 145 3.22 -24.10 5.12
N ALA A 146 4.02 -23.67 6.10
CA ALA A 146 4.50 -22.30 6.23
C ALA A 146 5.30 -21.86 4.99
N LEU A 147 6.27 -22.67 4.56
CA LEU A 147 7.05 -22.41 3.35
C LEU A 147 6.17 -22.32 2.11
N THR A 148 5.14 -23.18 1.99
CA THR A 148 4.21 -23.14 0.87
C THR A 148 3.48 -21.78 0.78
N PHE A 149 2.98 -21.26 1.91
CA PHE A 149 2.32 -19.95 1.94
C PHE A 149 3.28 -18.80 1.66
N ILE A 150 4.49 -18.83 2.20
CA ILE A 150 5.52 -17.80 1.95
C ILE A 150 5.93 -17.80 0.47
N ILE A 151 6.16 -18.98 -0.12
CA ILE A 151 6.54 -19.11 -1.54
C ILE A 151 5.39 -18.64 -2.43
N LEU A 152 4.14 -19.00 -2.11
CA LEU A 152 2.97 -18.55 -2.86
C LEU A 152 2.80 -17.02 -2.81
N ALA A 153 2.99 -16.42 -1.63
CA ALA A 153 3.02 -14.96 -1.46
C ALA A 153 4.15 -14.31 -2.27
N GLY A 154 5.34 -14.89 -2.25
CA GLY A 154 6.50 -14.39 -3.00
C GLY A 154 6.29 -14.42 -4.53
N ILE A 155 5.76 -15.52 -5.06
CA ILE A 155 5.45 -15.65 -6.50
C ILE A 155 4.38 -14.64 -6.91
N SER A 156 3.29 -14.53 -6.14
CA SER A 156 2.21 -13.58 -6.44
C SER A 156 2.66 -12.13 -6.34
N ALA A 157 3.45 -11.76 -5.33
CA ALA A 157 4.08 -10.44 -5.23
C ALA A 157 5.01 -10.13 -6.41
N SER A 158 5.81 -11.11 -6.85
CA SER A 158 6.71 -10.98 -8.01
C SER A 158 5.94 -10.75 -9.31
N LEU A 159 4.87 -11.54 -9.54
CA LEU A 159 3.99 -11.36 -10.69
C LEU A 159 3.32 -9.99 -10.68
N TYR A 160 2.84 -9.54 -9.51
CA TYR A 160 2.28 -8.20 -9.33
C TYR A 160 3.32 -7.11 -9.69
N PHE A 161 4.55 -7.23 -9.20
CA PHE A 161 5.60 -6.25 -9.44
C PHE A 161 5.96 -6.13 -10.93
N ILE A 162 6.18 -7.27 -11.60
CA ILE A 162 6.46 -7.30 -13.05
C ILE A 162 5.31 -6.64 -13.82
N PHE A 163 4.07 -6.97 -13.45
CA PHE A 163 2.88 -6.40 -14.09
C PHE A 163 2.78 -4.89 -13.88
N LEU A 164 3.00 -4.40 -12.66
CA LEU A 164 2.99 -2.98 -12.34
C LEU A 164 4.06 -2.22 -13.14
N CYS A 165 5.28 -2.76 -13.21
CA CYS A 165 6.38 -2.19 -14.01
C CYS A 165 6.01 -2.11 -15.49
N TYR A 166 5.41 -3.16 -16.04
CA TYR A 166 4.93 -3.18 -17.43
C TYR A 166 3.86 -2.10 -17.68
N MET A 167 2.88 -1.95 -16.78
CA MET A 167 1.84 -0.93 -16.89
C MET A 167 2.43 0.48 -16.83
N ILE A 168 3.31 0.74 -15.87
CA ILE A 168 3.98 2.04 -15.73
C ILE A 168 4.78 2.36 -16.98
N TRP A 169 5.57 1.40 -17.49
CA TRP A 169 6.32 1.58 -18.74
C TRP A 169 5.40 1.90 -19.93
N ARG A 170 4.27 1.19 -20.05
CA ARG A 170 3.28 1.50 -21.09
C ARG A 170 2.68 2.89 -20.95
N VAL A 171 2.34 3.32 -19.74
CA VAL A 171 1.81 4.66 -19.49
C VAL A 171 2.83 5.72 -19.91
N PHE A 172 4.10 5.58 -19.51
CA PHE A 172 5.16 6.49 -19.94
C PHE A 172 5.36 6.51 -21.46
N ARG A 173 5.36 5.33 -22.10
CA ARG A 173 5.47 5.23 -23.56
C ARG A 173 4.32 5.93 -24.27
N ASN A 174 3.09 5.73 -23.80
CA ASN A 174 1.93 6.38 -24.38
C ASN A 174 1.93 7.90 -24.15
N ILE A 175 2.33 8.35 -22.97
CA ILE A 175 2.51 9.79 -22.69
C ILE A 175 3.54 10.39 -23.64
N SER A 176 4.66 9.69 -23.88
CA SER A 176 5.70 10.14 -24.82
C SER A 176 5.14 10.30 -26.25
N ILE A 177 4.35 9.33 -26.72
CA ILE A 177 3.71 9.38 -28.04
C ILE A 177 2.67 10.50 -28.10
N LYS A 178 1.82 10.67 -27.07
CA LYS A 178 0.83 11.75 -27.06
C LYS A 178 1.48 13.14 -27.00
N ARG A 179 2.63 13.27 -26.31
CA ARG A 179 3.39 14.52 -26.21
C ARG A 179 3.86 15.06 -27.55
N SER A 180 4.16 14.20 -28.52
CA SER A 180 4.54 14.65 -29.88
C SER A 180 3.35 15.17 -30.69
N VAL A 181 2.11 14.77 -30.35
CA VAL A 181 0.89 15.16 -31.07
C VAL A 181 0.14 16.31 -30.38
N LEU A 182 0.45 16.59 -29.11
CA LEU A 182 -0.09 17.70 -28.31
C LEU A 182 -0.04 19.10 -28.99
N PRO A 183 1.02 19.51 -29.73
CA PRO A 183 1.03 20.83 -30.39
C PRO A 183 -0.01 20.99 -31.50
N ASN A 184 -0.55 19.88 -32.04
CA ASN A 184 -1.55 19.89 -33.12
C ASN A 184 -2.99 19.89 -32.60
N MET A 185 -3.21 19.99 -31.28
CA MET A 185 -4.55 19.97 -30.66
C MET A 185 -5.04 21.36 -30.30
N SER A 186 -6.36 21.52 -30.16
CA SER A 186 -6.96 22.76 -29.65
C SER A 186 -6.47 23.07 -28.22
N GLN A 187 -6.31 24.36 -27.90
CA GLN A 187 -5.71 24.83 -26.65
C GLN A 187 -6.41 24.27 -25.39
N ALA A 188 -7.75 24.22 -25.39
CA ALA A 188 -8.53 23.66 -24.27
C ALA A 188 -8.26 22.16 -24.05
N ARG A 189 -8.13 21.38 -25.13
CA ARG A 189 -7.83 19.94 -25.06
C ARG A 189 -6.39 19.71 -24.64
N ARG A 190 -5.47 20.53 -25.13
CA ARG A 190 -4.05 20.50 -24.77
C ARG A 190 -3.84 20.70 -23.27
N LEU A 191 -4.43 21.75 -22.69
CA LEU A 191 -4.35 22.05 -21.25
C LEU A 191 -4.94 20.93 -20.37
N HIS A 192 -6.04 20.32 -20.80
CA HIS A 192 -6.63 19.19 -20.09
C HIS A 192 -5.68 17.97 -20.03
N TYR A 193 -5.07 17.59 -21.16
CA TYR A 193 -4.12 16.48 -21.20
C TYR A 193 -2.80 16.79 -20.48
N GLU A 194 -2.27 18.01 -20.62
CA GLU A 194 -1.08 18.45 -19.87
C GLU A 194 -1.33 18.36 -18.36
N GLY A 195 -2.52 18.75 -17.90
CA GLY A 195 -2.91 18.61 -16.49
C GLY A 195 -2.97 17.16 -16.01
N ILE A 196 -3.49 16.23 -16.83
CA ILE A 196 -3.52 14.79 -16.50
C ILE A 196 -2.11 14.22 -16.41
N ILE A 197 -1.24 14.54 -17.39
CA ILE A 197 0.15 14.09 -17.43
C ILE A 197 0.94 14.61 -16.23
N TYR A 198 0.76 15.89 -15.89
CA TYR A 198 1.43 16.51 -14.75
C TYR A 198 1.05 15.83 -13.43
N ARG A 199 -0.25 15.61 -13.18
CA ARG A 199 -0.74 14.93 -11.96
C ARG A 199 -0.18 13.52 -11.85
N PHE A 200 -0.14 12.78 -12.96
CA PHE A 200 0.45 11.44 -13.01
C PHE A 200 1.93 11.47 -12.64
N ASN A 201 2.72 12.32 -13.31
CA ASN A 201 4.16 12.41 -13.07
C ASN A 201 4.49 12.87 -11.65
N PHE A 202 3.74 13.83 -11.12
CA PHE A 202 3.91 14.32 -9.76
C PHE A 202 3.71 13.20 -8.73
N LEU A 203 2.59 12.47 -8.84
CA LEU A 203 2.29 11.39 -7.91
C LEU A 203 3.30 10.23 -8.03
N MET A 204 3.69 9.88 -9.26
CA MET A 204 4.70 8.85 -9.51
C MET A 204 6.04 9.24 -8.87
N LEU A 205 6.52 10.45 -9.11
CA LEU A 205 7.79 10.94 -8.57
C LEU A 205 7.79 10.93 -7.04
N ALA A 206 6.74 11.48 -6.42
CA ALA A 206 6.59 11.48 -4.96
C ALA A 206 6.65 10.06 -4.39
N THR A 207 6.07 9.08 -5.10
CA THR A 207 6.03 7.69 -4.67
C THR A 207 7.37 7.00 -4.78
N VAL A 208 8.09 7.20 -5.88
CA VAL A 208 9.44 6.64 -6.03
C VAL A 208 10.39 7.22 -5.00
N ILE A 209 10.30 8.53 -4.74
CA ILE A 209 11.08 9.18 -3.68
C ILE A 209 10.72 8.56 -2.32
N CYS A 210 9.43 8.44 -2.00
CA CYS A 210 8.98 7.84 -0.75
C CYS A 210 9.49 6.39 -0.60
N ALA A 211 9.33 5.56 -1.63
CA ALA A 211 9.77 4.17 -1.62
C ALA A 211 11.30 4.05 -1.51
N ALA A 212 12.05 4.91 -2.21
CA ALA A 212 13.50 4.95 -2.13
C ALA A 212 13.95 5.32 -0.71
N ILE A 213 13.34 6.35 -0.10
CA ILE A 213 13.61 6.72 1.29
C ILE A 213 13.32 5.54 2.21
N THR A 214 12.15 4.89 2.09
CA THR A 214 11.81 3.71 2.92
C THR A 214 12.83 2.59 2.80
N ILE A 215 13.28 2.25 1.58
CA ILE A 215 14.26 1.17 1.37
C ILE A 215 15.63 1.56 1.92
N ILE A 216 16.10 2.79 1.67
CA ILE A 216 17.38 3.28 2.18
C ILE A 216 17.35 3.29 3.72
N SER A 217 16.29 3.84 4.31
CA SER A 217 16.03 3.83 5.75
C SER A 217 16.07 2.42 6.33
N PHE A 218 15.38 1.47 5.69
CA PHE A 218 15.37 0.07 6.13
C PHE A 218 16.77 -0.56 6.08
N ILE A 219 17.51 -0.38 4.98
CA ILE A 219 18.87 -0.91 4.85
C ILE A 219 19.79 -0.32 5.92
N LEU A 220 19.70 0.99 6.18
CA LEU A 220 20.48 1.65 7.22
C LEU A 220 20.14 1.09 8.61
N SER A 221 18.85 0.87 8.94
CA SER A 221 18.46 0.22 10.20
C SER A 221 19.09 -1.15 10.36
N GLN A 222 19.06 -1.99 9.31
CA GLN A 222 19.61 -3.34 9.37
C GLN A 222 21.14 -3.35 9.54
N VAL A 223 21.84 -2.42 8.88
CA VAL A 223 23.30 -2.27 9.01
C VAL A 223 23.68 -1.76 10.41
N VAL A 224 22.95 -0.78 10.94
CA VAL A 224 23.19 -0.21 12.27
C VAL A 224 22.90 -1.23 13.38
N GLU A 225 21.82 -2.01 13.28
CA GLU A 225 21.56 -3.10 14.24
C GLU A 225 22.66 -4.17 14.22
N GLY A 226 23.31 -4.39 13.07
CA GLY A 226 24.50 -5.22 12.96
C GLY A 226 25.77 -4.63 13.61
N GLN A 227 25.94 -3.30 13.61
CA GLN A 227 27.12 -2.60 14.14
C GLN A 227 26.98 -2.12 15.59
N SER A 228 25.77 -1.81 16.05
CA SER A 228 25.45 -1.30 17.41
C SER A 228 25.79 -2.29 18.53
N LYS A 229 26.19 -3.53 18.22
CA LYS A 229 26.80 -4.43 19.19
C LYS A 229 28.21 -4.01 19.66
N TRP A 230 28.84 -3.01 19.02
CA TRP A 230 30.25 -2.69 19.23
C TRP A 230 30.55 -1.29 19.79
N ASP A 231 29.62 -0.34 19.80
CA ASP A 231 29.85 1.03 20.31
C ASP A 231 28.72 1.51 21.24
N GLU A 232 29.08 1.93 22.46
CA GLU A 232 28.21 2.45 23.54
C GLU A 232 27.66 3.87 23.29
N SER A 233 27.44 4.28 22.03
CA SER A 233 26.81 5.57 21.73
C SER A 233 25.37 5.38 21.23
N ASP A 234 24.43 5.50 22.17
CA ASP A 234 22.98 5.27 22.02
C ASP A 234 22.26 6.30 21.11
N PHE A 235 22.60 6.35 19.83
CA PHE A 235 21.71 6.94 18.83
C PHE A 235 20.72 5.88 18.37
N LYS A 236 19.50 5.89 18.93
CA LYS A 236 18.39 4.99 18.56
C LYS A 236 17.79 5.35 17.19
N ILE A 237 18.62 5.24 16.15
CA ILE A 237 18.25 5.43 14.74
C ILE A 237 17.06 4.52 14.37
N SER A 238 17.01 3.30 14.93
CA SER A 238 15.89 2.35 14.74
C SER A 238 14.52 2.91 15.18
N SER A 239 14.47 3.78 16.20
CA SER A 239 13.20 4.42 16.64
C SER A 239 12.76 5.63 15.81
N ALA A 240 13.70 6.28 15.11
CA ALA A 240 13.41 7.43 14.25
C ALA A 240 12.89 7.00 12.87
N LEU A 241 13.08 5.74 12.52
CA LEU A 241 12.73 5.15 11.21
C LEU A 241 11.42 4.35 11.24
N HIS A 242 10.79 4.20 12.42
CA HIS A 242 9.59 3.38 12.67
C HIS A 242 8.34 4.18 13.03
#